data_AF-V7BGX0-F1
#
_entry.id   AF-V7BGX0-F1
#
_cell.length_a   1.000
_cell.length_b   1.000
_cell.length_c   1.000
_cell.angle_alpha   90.00
_cell.angle_beta   90.00
_cell.angle_gamma   90.00
#
_symmetry.space_group_name_H-M   'P 1'
#
loop_
_entity.id
_entity.type
_entity.pdbx_description
1 polymer ?
#
loop_
_entity_poly.entity_id
_entity_poly.type
_entity_poly.pdbx_seq_one_letter_code
_entity_poly.pdbx_strand_id
1 'polypeptide(L)'
;MLRFLLLLFLLGLGARVESHEESGPWSCDSDSEIRAEANFKPGVITLDGRADDWKDIDGSYFPLLPALDPDAENEFKGGKMSVKSVHDGRDIFFLLQVDGDYAYSKGESNKCPSVALMFQIGDGASYHNMGGCEEHSTSCTNKTCKGHEVDIMHFSIGSAIPGRLYGGNPLDNRDGNGGDRFGHLVDLYSWNPHCRYLDGTGPPEASS
;
A
#
# COMPACT_ATOMS: atom_id res chain seq x y z
N MET A 1 8.67 49.57 -8.11
CA MET A 1 8.95 48.56 -7.07
C MET A 1 7.68 47.93 -6.50
N LEU A 2 6.64 48.71 -6.15
CA LEU A 2 5.37 48.18 -5.62
C LEU A 2 4.65 47.15 -6.52
N ARG A 3 4.75 47.30 -7.86
CA ARG A 3 4.19 46.34 -8.83
C ARG A 3 4.89 44.99 -8.87
N PHE A 4 6.19 44.93 -8.57
CA PHE A 4 6.94 43.66 -8.53
C PHE A 4 6.68 42.90 -7.23
N LEU A 5 6.43 43.61 -6.11
CA LEU A 5 6.04 42.99 -4.85
C LEU A 5 4.65 42.34 -4.91
N LEU A 6 3.69 42.90 -5.66
CA LEU A 6 2.37 42.29 -5.83
C LEU A 6 2.41 40.97 -6.62
N LEU A 7 3.29 40.87 -7.62
CA LEU A 7 3.45 39.66 -8.43
C LEU A 7 4.09 38.51 -7.63
N LEU A 8 5.02 38.80 -6.72
CA LEU A 8 5.56 37.79 -5.80
C LEU A 8 4.54 37.34 -4.75
N PHE A 9 3.61 38.20 -4.35
CA PHE A 9 2.56 37.83 -3.39
C PHE A 9 1.54 36.84 -3.99
N LEU A 10 1.29 36.93 -5.30
CA LEU A 10 0.40 36.00 -6.03
C LEU A 10 1.05 34.64 -6.30
N LEU A 11 2.38 34.57 -6.38
CA LEU A 11 3.14 33.31 -6.52
C LEU A 11 3.32 32.55 -5.20
N GLY A 12 3.03 33.18 -4.05
CA GLY A 12 3.14 32.58 -2.72
C GLY A 12 1.87 31.90 -2.22
N LEU A 13 0.78 31.94 -2.98
CA LEU A 13 -0.41 31.11 -2.75
C LEU A 13 -0.09 29.70 -3.27
N GLY A 14 0.78 29.00 -2.53
CA GLY A 14 0.97 27.56 -2.70
C GLY A 14 -0.40 26.89 -2.72
N ALA A 15 -0.59 25.98 -3.67
CA ALA A 15 -1.76 25.13 -3.75
C ALA A 15 -2.04 24.59 -2.35
N ARG A 16 -3.09 25.12 -1.70
CA ARG A 16 -3.62 24.49 -0.51
C ARG A 16 -4.19 23.18 -1.02
N VAL A 17 -3.57 22.07 -0.61
CA VAL A 17 -4.20 20.77 -0.75
C VAL A 17 -5.42 20.86 0.15
N GLU A 18 -6.58 21.00 -0.49
CA GLU A 18 -7.87 21.03 0.19
C GLU A 18 -8.10 19.63 0.75
N SER A 19 -8.43 19.54 2.04
CA SER A 19 -8.94 18.31 2.64
C SER A 19 -10.18 17.88 1.85
N HIS A 20 -10.22 16.62 1.44
CA HIS A 20 -11.24 16.08 0.53
C HIS A 20 -12.67 16.23 1.08
N GLU A 21 -13.62 16.45 0.17
CA GLU A 21 -15.06 16.39 0.45
C GLU A 21 -15.55 14.94 0.60
N GLU A 22 -14.96 14.17 1.51
CA GLU A 22 -15.66 12.99 2.03
C GLU A 22 -16.74 13.50 2.99
N SER A 23 -17.98 13.57 2.50
CA SER A 23 -19.11 13.97 3.34
C SER A 23 -19.57 12.80 4.23
N GLY A 24 -19.40 12.95 5.54
CA GLY A 24 -19.96 12.04 6.55
C GLY A 24 -18.91 11.35 7.45
N PRO A 25 -19.34 10.70 8.55
CA PRO A 25 -18.45 9.87 9.36
C PRO A 25 -18.00 8.64 8.56
N TRP A 26 -16.69 8.48 8.36
CA TRP A 26 -16.09 7.28 7.79
C TRP A 26 -16.04 6.16 8.84
N SER A 27 -16.53 4.97 8.51
CA SER A 27 -16.36 3.78 9.34
C SER A 27 -15.88 2.60 8.49
N CYS A 28 -14.98 1.79 9.07
CA CYS A 28 -14.73 0.43 8.59
C CYS A 28 -15.73 -0.52 9.23
N ASP A 29 -17.03 -0.25 9.10
CA ASP A 29 -18.03 -1.22 9.51
C ASP A 29 -17.97 -2.39 8.52
N SER A 30 -17.56 -3.56 9.01
CA SER A 30 -17.50 -4.82 8.24
C SER A 30 -18.86 -5.34 7.75
N ASP A 31 -19.89 -4.50 7.85
CA ASP A 31 -21.25 -4.79 7.47
C ASP A 31 -21.36 -4.68 5.95
N SER A 32 -21.19 -5.84 5.31
CA SER A 32 -21.52 -6.24 3.93
C SER A 32 -20.37 -6.34 2.92
N GLU A 33 -19.94 -7.61 2.75
CA GLU A 33 -19.82 -8.33 1.46
C GLU A 33 -18.46 -8.65 0.84
N ILE A 34 -17.33 -8.09 1.26
CA ILE A 34 -16.04 -8.50 0.66
C ILE A 34 -15.03 -8.93 1.72
N ARG A 35 -15.13 -10.19 2.15
CA ARG A 35 -14.09 -10.91 2.90
C ARG A 35 -13.25 -11.71 1.91
N ALA A 36 -11.95 -11.45 1.86
CA ALA A 36 -11.01 -12.32 1.16
C ALA A 36 -10.72 -13.53 2.08
N GLU A 37 -11.29 -14.69 1.75
CA GLU A 37 -11.05 -15.92 2.49
C GLU A 37 -9.88 -16.68 1.87
N ALA A 38 -8.86 -16.97 2.67
CA ALA A 38 -7.77 -17.85 2.28
C ALA A 38 -8.14 -19.30 2.66
N ASN A 39 -8.47 -20.12 1.66
CA ASN A 39 -8.80 -21.53 1.88
C ASN A 39 -7.53 -22.40 2.00
N PHE A 40 -7.57 -23.45 2.82
CA PHE A 40 -6.48 -24.41 2.94
C PHE A 40 -6.34 -25.27 1.66
N LYS A 41 -5.25 -25.08 0.91
CA LYS A 41 -4.97 -25.72 -0.39
C LYS A 41 -3.47 -26.06 -0.52
N PRO A 42 -2.95 -27.02 0.25
CA PRO A 42 -1.53 -27.34 0.24
C PRO A 42 -1.08 -27.93 -1.10
N GLY A 43 0.07 -27.47 -1.61
CA GLY A 43 0.71 -28.01 -2.81
C GLY A 43 0.03 -27.69 -4.14
N VAL A 44 -0.95 -26.77 -4.15
CA VAL A 44 -1.67 -26.37 -5.37
C VAL A 44 -0.96 -25.24 -6.11
N ILE A 45 -0.31 -24.32 -5.40
CA ILE A 45 0.25 -23.09 -5.96
C ILE A 45 1.75 -23.21 -6.22
N THR A 46 2.17 -22.88 -7.44
CA THR A 46 3.56 -22.62 -7.80
C THR A 46 3.85 -21.12 -7.77
N LEU A 47 4.90 -20.68 -7.07
CA LEU A 47 5.33 -19.27 -7.05
C LEU A 47 6.21 -18.92 -8.25
N ASP A 48 5.64 -18.92 -9.45
CA ASP A 48 6.34 -18.68 -10.72
C ASP A 48 5.84 -17.45 -11.51
N GLY A 49 4.87 -16.72 -10.95
CA GLY A 49 4.24 -15.56 -11.59
C GLY A 49 3.22 -15.93 -12.68
N ARG A 50 2.83 -17.19 -12.80
CA ARG A 50 1.75 -17.64 -13.70
C ARG A 50 0.46 -17.86 -12.91
N ALA A 51 -0.67 -17.62 -13.58
CA ALA A 51 -2.00 -17.76 -12.99
C ALA A 51 -2.65 -19.12 -13.26
N ASP A 52 -1.98 -20.03 -13.96
CA ASP A 52 -2.57 -21.30 -14.42
C ASP A 52 -3.08 -22.17 -13.26
N ASP A 53 -2.29 -22.27 -12.19
CA ASP A 53 -2.61 -23.03 -10.96
C ASP A 53 -3.76 -22.40 -10.15
N TRP A 54 -4.16 -21.16 -10.47
CA TRP A 54 -5.19 -20.39 -9.77
C TRP A 54 -6.56 -20.42 -10.46
N LYS A 55 -6.70 -21.14 -11.57
CA LYS A 55 -7.92 -21.14 -12.40
C LYS A 55 -9.18 -21.58 -11.64
N ASP A 56 -9.02 -22.51 -10.70
CA ASP A 56 -10.11 -23.10 -9.91
C ASP A 56 -10.22 -22.48 -8.49
N ILE A 57 -9.53 -21.36 -8.27
CA ILE A 57 -9.59 -20.58 -7.03
C ILE A 57 -10.49 -19.37 -7.25
N ASP A 58 -11.49 -19.22 -6.39
CA ASP A 58 -12.39 -18.07 -6.40
C ASP A 58 -11.65 -16.78 -6.03
N GLY A 59 -12.05 -15.68 -6.66
CA GLY A 59 -11.46 -14.36 -6.41
C GLY A 59 -12.47 -13.37 -5.85
N SER A 60 -11.99 -12.48 -4.99
CA SER A 60 -12.69 -11.26 -4.59
C SER A 60 -12.36 -10.15 -5.57
N TYR A 61 -13.33 -9.30 -5.90
CA TYR A 61 -13.17 -8.23 -6.89
C TYR A 61 -13.41 -6.86 -6.26
N PHE A 62 -12.46 -5.96 -6.43
CA PHE A 62 -12.45 -4.63 -5.82
C PHE A 62 -12.39 -3.56 -6.90
N PRO A 63 -13.28 -2.55 -6.88
CA PRO A 63 -13.10 -1.35 -7.69
C PRO A 63 -11.79 -0.66 -7.29
N LEU A 64 -11.10 -0.06 -8.25
CA LEU A 64 -9.91 0.73 -8.00
C LEU A 64 -10.26 2.21 -8.08
N LEU A 65 -10.22 2.88 -6.94
CA LEU A 65 -10.59 4.28 -6.80
C LEU A 65 -9.34 5.12 -6.49
N PRO A 66 -9.27 6.37 -6.97
CA PRO A 66 -8.20 7.29 -6.58
C PRO A 66 -8.18 7.54 -5.08
N ALA A 67 -7.00 7.47 -4.46
CA ALA A 67 -6.85 7.63 -3.01
C ALA A 67 -7.26 9.01 -2.48
N LEU A 68 -7.23 10.04 -3.34
CA LEU A 68 -7.56 11.42 -3.00
C LEU A 68 -8.97 11.83 -3.51
N ASP A 69 -9.63 10.97 -4.27
CA ASP A 69 -10.93 11.29 -4.87
C ASP A 69 -11.65 9.96 -5.15
N PRO A 70 -12.15 9.28 -4.10
CA PRO A 70 -12.67 7.93 -4.21
C PRO A 70 -14.13 7.89 -4.72
N ASP A 71 -14.55 8.90 -5.47
CA ASP A 71 -15.89 8.94 -6.04
C ASP A 71 -16.05 7.90 -7.17
N ALA A 72 -17.24 7.31 -7.27
CA ALA A 72 -17.50 6.18 -8.16
C ALA A 72 -17.29 6.53 -9.65
N GLU A 73 -17.54 7.78 -10.05
CA GLU A 73 -17.25 8.28 -11.39
C GLU A 73 -15.77 8.28 -11.76
N ASN A 74 -14.90 8.26 -10.75
CA ASN A 74 -13.45 8.28 -10.88
C ASN A 74 -12.83 6.88 -10.82
N GLU A 75 -13.65 5.82 -10.75
CA GLU A 75 -13.18 4.42 -10.80
C GLU A 75 -12.29 4.17 -12.03
N PHE A 76 -11.22 3.42 -11.80
CA PHE A 76 -10.28 3.01 -12.83
C PHE A 76 -11.01 2.22 -13.93
N LYS A 77 -11.03 2.79 -15.13
CA LYS A 77 -11.80 2.26 -16.26
C LYS A 77 -11.21 0.98 -16.88
N GLY A 78 -9.98 0.60 -16.51
CA GLY A 78 -9.32 -0.61 -17.00
C GLY A 78 -9.91 -1.90 -16.41
N GLY A 79 -10.66 -1.81 -15.32
CA GLY A 79 -11.31 -2.94 -14.68
C GLY A 79 -11.11 -2.93 -13.16
N LYS A 80 -11.50 -4.04 -12.54
CA LYS A 80 -11.37 -4.26 -11.09
C LYS A 80 -10.08 -4.99 -10.76
N MET A 81 -9.59 -4.79 -9.54
CA MET A 81 -8.59 -5.69 -8.98
C MET A 81 -9.25 -6.98 -8.53
N SER A 82 -8.76 -8.12 -9.01
CA SER A 82 -9.07 -9.42 -8.44
C SER A 82 -7.99 -9.83 -7.44
N VAL A 83 -8.42 -10.36 -6.30
CA VAL A 83 -7.55 -10.94 -5.27
C VAL A 83 -8.00 -12.37 -5.04
N LYS A 84 -7.09 -13.32 -5.27
CA LYS A 84 -7.27 -14.73 -4.92
C LYS A 84 -6.32 -15.07 -3.79
N SER A 85 -6.80 -15.83 -2.81
CA SER A 85 -6.01 -16.20 -1.64
C SER A 85 -6.19 -17.66 -1.24
N VAL A 86 -5.08 -18.31 -0.92
CA VAL A 86 -5.05 -19.66 -0.33
C VAL A 86 -3.92 -19.77 0.68
N HIS A 87 -3.91 -20.79 1.53
CA HIS A 87 -2.79 -21.08 2.42
C HIS A 87 -2.50 -22.58 2.49
N ASP A 88 -1.29 -22.96 2.87
CA ASP A 88 -0.88 -24.36 3.06
C ASP A 88 -0.68 -24.73 4.54
N GLY A 89 -1.10 -23.84 5.44
CA GLY A 89 -0.95 -23.98 6.89
C GLY A 89 0.37 -23.45 7.45
N ARG A 90 1.31 -23.08 6.56
CA ARG A 90 2.56 -22.41 6.91
C ARG A 90 2.62 -21.02 6.28
N ASP A 91 2.34 -20.93 4.99
CA ASP A 91 2.42 -19.73 4.19
C ASP A 91 1.04 -19.39 3.61
N ILE A 92 0.77 -18.09 3.43
CA ILE A 92 -0.42 -17.57 2.75
C ILE A 92 0.02 -17.03 1.38
N PHE A 93 -0.71 -17.39 0.34
CA PHE A 93 -0.44 -17.03 -1.04
C PHE A 93 -1.53 -16.10 -1.54
N PHE A 94 -1.11 -15.03 -2.22
CA PHE A 94 -2.01 -14.07 -2.86
C PHE A 94 -1.68 -13.96 -4.35
N LEU A 95 -2.71 -13.97 -5.19
CA LEU A 95 -2.62 -13.55 -6.59
C LEU A 95 -3.46 -12.28 -6.75
N LEU A 96 -2.79 -11.18 -7.11
CA LEU A 96 -3.42 -9.93 -7.45
C LEU A 96 -3.37 -9.77 -8.96
N GLN A 97 -4.52 -9.55 -9.60
CA GLN A 97 -4.58 -9.24 -11.02
C GLN A 97 -5.46 -8.02 -11.21
N VAL A 98 -4.95 -7.05 -11.95
CA VAL A 98 -5.70 -5.89 -12.39
C VAL A 98 -5.63 -5.93 -13.91
N ASP A 99 -6.77 -5.85 -14.58
CA ASP A 99 -6.82 -5.77 -16.03
C ASP A 99 -6.61 -4.32 -16.48
N GLY A 100 -5.95 -4.11 -17.62
CA GLY A 100 -5.81 -2.80 -18.22
C GLY A 100 -4.49 -2.57 -18.94
N ASP A 101 -4.44 -1.45 -19.67
CA ASP A 101 -3.23 -0.99 -20.34
C ASP A 101 -2.30 -0.33 -19.31
N TYR A 102 -1.21 -1.01 -18.97
CA TYR A 102 -0.21 -0.48 -18.06
C TYR A 102 0.79 0.40 -18.79
N ALA A 103 0.94 1.64 -18.30
CA ALA A 103 2.12 2.45 -18.60
C ALA A 103 3.34 1.84 -17.89
N TYR A 104 3.96 0.85 -18.52
CA TYR A 104 5.15 0.18 -18.02
C TYR A 104 6.32 0.37 -18.97
N SER A 105 7.45 0.81 -18.43
CA SER A 105 8.73 0.82 -19.13
C SER A 105 9.73 0.03 -18.30
N LYS A 106 10.20 -1.10 -18.84
CA LYS A 106 11.11 -2.00 -18.12
C LYS A 106 12.34 -1.25 -17.65
N GLY A 107 12.57 -1.26 -16.33
CA GLY A 107 13.71 -0.59 -15.69
C GLY A 107 13.52 0.90 -15.40
N GLU A 108 12.35 1.50 -15.65
CA GLU A 108 12.04 2.88 -15.27
C GLU A 108 11.15 2.92 -14.02
N SER A 109 11.78 3.06 -12.85
CA SER A 109 11.12 2.99 -11.54
C SER A 109 10.03 4.06 -11.32
N ASN A 110 10.10 5.19 -12.02
CA ASN A 110 9.14 6.30 -11.90
C ASN A 110 7.84 6.07 -12.69
N LYS A 111 7.76 5.01 -13.49
CA LYS A 111 6.57 4.62 -14.28
C LYS A 111 6.34 3.13 -14.13
N CYS A 112 6.26 2.69 -12.89
CA CYS A 112 6.15 1.28 -12.59
C CYS A 112 4.77 0.94 -12.00
N PRO A 113 4.03 0.01 -12.64
CA PRO A 113 2.88 -0.62 -12.00
C PRO A 113 3.30 -1.22 -10.67
N SER A 114 2.53 -0.88 -9.64
CA SER A 114 2.78 -1.28 -8.27
C SER A 114 1.45 -1.61 -7.61
N VAL A 115 1.47 -2.55 -6.68
CA VAL A 115 0.31 -2.99 -5.91
C VAL A 115 0.72 -3.08 -4.44
N ALA A 116 -0.22 -2.84 -3.54
CA ALA A 116 0.04 -3.02 -2.11
C ALA A 116 -1.13 -3.75 -1.45
N LEU A 117 -0.79 -4.62 -0.49
CA LEU A 117 -1.73 -5.14 0.49
C LEU A 117 -1.44 -4.46 1.82
N MET A 118 -2.50 -4.05 2.52
CA MET A 118 -2.40 -3.42 3.83
C MET A 118 -3.16 -4.26 4.84
N PHE A 119 -2.48 -4.60 5.93
CA PHE A 119 -2.98 -5.41 7.02
C PHE A 119 -3.13 -4.54 8.25
N GLN A 120 -4.30 -4.60 8.87
CA GLN A 120 -4.52 -3.96 10.15
C GLN A 120 -3.73 -4.69 11.24
N ILE A 121 -2.96 -3.94 12.03
CA ILE A 121 -2.22 -4.47 13.18
C ILE A 121 -2.78 -3.91 14.48
N GLY A 122 -3.01 -2.59 14.52
CA GLY A 122 -3.57 -1.90 15.67
C GLY A 122 -5.11 -1.84 15.63
N ASP A 123 -5.75 -2.00 16.78
CA ASP A 123 -7.22 -1.94 16.91
C ASP A 123 -7.82 -0.59 16.46
N GLY A 124 -7.04 0.49 16.55
CA GLY A 124 -7.40 1.85 16.13
C GLY A 124 -6.91 2.23 14.73
N ALA A 125 -6.34 1.30 13.97
CA ALA A 125 -5.93 1.57 12.60
C ALA A 125 -7.11 1.62 11.63
N SER A 126 -6.97 2.43 10.59
CA SER A 126 -7.92 2.63 9.51
C SER A 126 -7.22 2.47 8.16
N TYR A 127 -7.95 1.89 7.20
CA TYR A 127 -7.47 1.73 5.83
C TYR A 127 -7.18 3.10 5.17
N HIS A 128 -8.11 4.06 5.27
CA HIS A 128 -8.01 5.36 4.59
C HIS A 128 -6.81 6.18 5.04
N ASN A 129 -6.49 6.10 6.34
CA ASN A 129 -5.39 6.85 6.93
C ASN A 129 -4.11 6.04 7.01
N MET A 130 -3.99 4.90 6.32
CA MET A 130 -2.81 4.02 6.38
C MET A 130 -2.33 3.80 7.83
N GLY A 131 -3.29 3.51 8.70
CA GLY A 131 -3.18 3.66 10.16
C GLY A 131 -4.25 4.59 10.68
N GLY A 132 -3.97 5.34 11.73
CA GLY A 132 -4.97 6.21 12.37
C GLY A 132 -4.41 7.17 13.40
N CYS A 133 -3.09 7.32 13.47
CA CYS A 133 -2.48 8.25 14.41
C CYS A 133 -2.58 9.68 13.88
N GLU A 134 -3.16 10.58 14.68
CA GLU A 134 -3.33 12.00 14.33
C GLU A 134 -2.05 12.84 14.51
N GLU A 135 -0.98 12.24 15.05
CA GLU A 135 0.31 12.91 15.22
C GLU A 135 0.96 13.31 13.89
N HIS A 136 1.70 14.42 13.92
CA HIS A 136 2.47 14.87 12.77
C HIS A 136 3.62 13.90 12.47
N SER A 137 4.08 13.91 11.20
CA SER A 137 5.17 13.06 10.68
C SER A 137 6.46 13.06 11.52
N THR A 138 6.71 14.13 12.25
CA THR A 138 7.92 14.34 13.06
C THR A 138 7.73 14.06 14.56
N SER A 139 6.49 13.81 15.00
CA SER A 139 6.14 13.61 16.42
C SER A 139 5.60 12.21 16.73
N CYS A 140 5.38 11.39 15.71
CA CYS A 140 4.91 10.03 15.91
C CYS A 140 5.97 9.15 16.59
N THR A 141 5.57 8.51 17.68
CA THR A 141 6.41 7.60 18.48
C THR A 141 5.60 6.36 18.85
N ASN A 142 6.29 5.31 19.27
CA ASN A 142 5.62 4.06 19.70
C ASN A 142 4.86 4.25 21.02
N LYS A 143 4.91 5.43 21.64
CA LYS A 143 4.11 5.78 22.80
C LYS A 143 2.84 6.52 22.40
N THR A 144 2.93 7.40 21.41
CA THR A 144 1.82 8.28 20.99
C THR A 144 0.91 7.65 19.95
N CYS A 145 1.46 6.80 19.07
CA CYS A 145 0.72 6.21 17.96
C CYS A 145 0.42 4.72 18.13
N LYS A 146 0.74 4.15 19.29
CA LYS A 146 0.52 2.72 19.54
C LYS A 146 -0.95 2.35 19.42
N GLY A 147 -1.23 1.25 18.73
CA GLY A 147 -2.58 0.78 18.46
C GLY A 147 -3.18 1.32 17.16
N HIS A 148 -2.46 2.14 16.40
CA HIS A 148 -2.89 2.66 15.10
C HIS A 148 -2.05 2.10 13.93
N GLU A 149 -1.36 0.98 14.14
CA GLU A 149 -0.45 0.37 13.18
C GLU A 149 -1.15 -0.34 12.03
N VAL A 150 -0.55 -0.20 10.86
CA VAL A 150 -0.77 -1.10 9.72
C VAL A 150 0.57 -1.62 9.21
N ASP A 151 0.51 -2.81 8.65
CA ASP A 151 1.60 -3.43 7.91
C ASP A 151 1.25 -3.43 6.42
N ILE A 152 2.16 -2.97 5.56
CA ILE A 152 1.91 -2.76 4.14
C ILE A 152 2.96 -3.48 3.33
N MET A 153 2.51 -4.49 2.59
CA MET A 153 3.31 -5.22 1.62
C MET A 153 3.16 -4.53 0.26
N HIS A 154 4.14 -3.72 -0.14
CA HIS A 154 4.13 -3.02 -1.42
C HIS A 154 5.05 -3.71 -2.44
N PHE A 155 4.50 -4.12 -3.57
CA PHE A 155 5.25 -4.73 -4.66
C PHE A 155 5.23 -3.85 -5.92
N SER A 156 6.41 -3.63 -6.52
CA SER A 156 6.56 -2.96 -7.81
C SER A 156 7.23 -3.85 -8.85
N ILE A 157 6.74 -3.83 -10.08
CA ILE A 157 7.30 -4.66 -11.17
C ILE A 157 8.73 -4.25 -11.54
N GLY A 158 9.15 -3.01 -11.30
CA GLY A 158 10.22 -2.25 -11.98
C GLY A 158 11.26 -3.07 -12.74
N SER A 159 12.20 -3.66 -11.99
CA SER A 159 13.25 -4.55 -12.49
C SER A 159 13.02 -6.02 -12.14
N ALA A 160 11.85 -6.36 -11.59
CA ALA A 160 11.49 -7.70 -11.17
C ALA A 160 11.46 -8.66 -12.37
N ILE A 161 12.12 -9.79 -12.17
CA ILE A 161 12.10 -11.01 -12.98
C ILE A 161 10.91 -11.87 -12.52
N PRO A 162 10.00 -12.28 -13.42
CA PRO A 162 8.92 -13.21 -13.11
C PRO A 162 9.42 -14.53 -12.51
N GLY A 163 8.70 -15.05 -11.51
CA GLY A 163 8.99 -16.32 -10.84
C GLY A 163 10.22 -16.33 -9.94
N ARG A 164 10.89 -15.18 -9.78
CA ARG A 164 11.91 -15.01 -8.75
C ARG A 164 11.23 -14.57 -7.45
N LEU A 165 11.65 -15.18 -6.34
CA LEU A 165 11.23 -14.78 -5.00
C LEU A 165 11.93 -13.48 -4.61
N TYR A 166 11.15 -12.55 -4.09
CA TYR A 166 11.59 -11.26 -3.56
C TYR A 166 11.17 -11.15 -2.10
N GLY A 167 11.99 -10.46 -1.30
CA GLY A 167 11.77 -10.31 0.13
C GLY A 167 13.07 -9.94 0.83
N GLY A 168 13.00 -9.88 2.17
CA GLY A 168 14.07 -9.37 3.02
C GLY A 168 15.44 -9.94 2.68
N ASN A 169 16.34 -9.07 2.27
CA ASN A 169 17.76 -9.37 2.07
C ASN A 169 18.51 -8.92 3.33
N PRO A 170 19.26 -9.80 4.03
CA PRO A 170 20.00 -9.42 5.23
C PRO A 170 20.93 -8.21 5.08
N LEU A 171 21.42 -7.93 3.86
CA LEU A 171 22.21 -6.74 3.58
C LEU A 171 21.37 -5.46 3.52
N ASP A 172 20.17 -5.54 2.96
CA ASP A 172 19.29 -4.39 2.76
C ASP A 172 18.50 -4.10 4.06
N ASN A 173 18.00 -5.14 4.73
CA ASN A 173 17.34 -5.04 6.04
C ASN A 173 18.24 -4.43 7.13
N ARG A 174 19.57 -4.66 7.05
CA ARG A 174 20.52 -4.06 8.00
C ARG A 174 20.60 -2.54 7.81
N ASP A 175 20.51 -2.09 6.57
CA ASP A 175 20.63 -0.68 6.24
C ASP A 175 19.27 0.04 6.37
N GLY A 176 18.15 -0.71 6.41
CA GLY A 176 16.81 -0.24 6.81
C GLY A 176 16.24 0.86 5.91
N ASN A 177 16.67 0.90 4.66
CA ASN A 177 16.36 1.97 3.71
C ASN A 177 15.31 1.57 2.67
N GLY A 178 14.76 0.34 2.72
CA GLY A 178 13.83 -0.22 1.74
C GLY A 178 14.37 -0.20 0.32
N GLY A 179 15.69 -0.18 0.17
CA GLY A 179 16.35 -0.02 -1.11
C GLY A 179 16.29 -1.27 -1.99
N ASP A 180 15.74 -2.38 -1.45
CA ASP A 180 15.56 -3.70 -2.06
C ASP A 180 16.33 -3.85 -3.36
N ARG A 181 17.63 -4.13 -3.24
CA ARG A 181 18.54 -4.02 -4.39
C ARG A 181 18.23 -5.04 -5.48
N PHE A 182 17.42 -6.04 -5.13
CA PHE A 182 16.98 -7.12 -6.00
C PHE A 182 15.47 -7.33 -5.81
N GLY A 183 14.66 -6.71 -6.67
CA GLY A 183 13.20 -6.72 -6.58
C GLY A 183 12.65 -5.53 -5.82
N HIS A 184 11.37 -5.23 -5.96
CA HIS A 184 10.76 -4.09 -5.28
C HIS A 184 9.60 -4.57 -4.40
N LEU A 185 9.89 -5.51 -3.50
CA LEU A 185 8.95 -5.89 -2.44
C LEU A 185 9.36 -5.15 -1.17
N VAL A 186 8.72 -4.00 -0.96
CA VAL A 186 8.96 -3.11 0.16
C VAL A 186 7.96 -3.45 1.26
N ASP A 187 8.48 -3.82 2.42
CA ASP A 187 7.71 -3.95 3.67
C ASP A 187 7.67 -2.57 4.35
N LEU A 188 6.46 -2.05 4.59
CA LEU A 188 6.27 -0.80 5.29
C LEU A 188 5.39 -0.97 6.53
N TYR A 189 5.91 -0.51 7.66
CA TYR A 189 5.13 -0.31 8.87
C TYR A 189 4.68 1.15 8.96
N SER A 190 3.39 1.39 9.20
CA SER A 190 2.82 2.73 9.17
C SER A 190 1.86 3.00 10.32
N TRP A 191 1.85 4.23 10.84
CA TRP A 191 0.82 4.72 11.75
C TRP A 191 -0.12 5.75 11.13
N ASN A 192 0.34 6.39 10.07
CA ASN A 192 -0.40 7.32 9.22
C ASN A 192 0.40 7.54 7.91
N PRO A 193 -0.12 8.26 6.90
CA PRO A 193 0.55 8.34 5.59
C PRO A 193 1.93 9.01 5.63
N HIS A 194 2.25 9.71 6.71
CA HIS A 194 3.52 10.41 6.89
C HIS A 194 4.47 9.77 7.91
N CYS A 195 3.99 8.82 8.71
CA CYS A 195 4.73 8.08 9.72
C CYS A 195 4.92 6.64 9.26
N ARG A 196 5.85 6.46 8.30
CA ARG A 196 6.13 5.19 7.63
C ARG A 196 7.58 4.80 7.84
N TYR A 197 7.80 3.51 8.08
CA TYR A 197 9.09 2.93 8.35
C TYR A 197 9.26 1.68 7.47
N LEU A 198 10.46 1.49 6.93
CA LEU A 198 10.73 0.45 5.94
C LEU A 198 11.37 -0.76 6.61
N ASP A 199 11.17 -1.95 6.04
CA ASP A 199 11.88 -3.19 6.41
C ASP A 199 11.72 -3.58 7.89
N GLY A 200 10.53 -3.35 8.45
CA GLY A 200 10.26 -3.60 9.87
C GLY A 200 11.05 -2.71 10.84
N THR A 201 11.68 -1.63 10.34
CA THR A 201 12.19 -0.59 11.23
C THR A 201 11.02 0.08 11.94
N GLY A 202 11.15 0.32 13.23
CA GLY A 202 10.23 1.15 13.98
C GLY A 202 10.85 2.53 14.17
N PRO A 203 10.07 3.54 14.57
CA PRO A 203 10.67 4.77 15.05
C PRO A 203 11.51 4.49 16.28
N PRO A 204 12.50 5.37 16.53
CA PRO A 204 13.25 5.34 17.77
C PRO A 204 12.28 5.32 18.95
N GLU A 205 12.53 4.45 19.94
CA GLU A 205 11.88 4.63 21.23
C GLU A 205 12.21 6.04 21.71
N ALA A 206 11.21 6.91 21.79
CA ALA A 206 11.38 8.19 22.46
C ALA A 206 11.77 7.86 23.91
N SER A 207 13.06 8.04 24.20
CA SER A 207 13.66 7.83 25.51
C SER A 207 12.75 8.44 26.58
N SER A 208 12.29 7.58 27.49
CA SER A 208 11.57 7.96 28.71
C SER A 208 12.35 9.01 29.50
#